data_AF-T0ZK82-F1
#
_entry.id   AF-T0ZK82-F1
#
_cell.length_a   1.000
_cell.length_b   1.000
_cell.length_c   1.000
_cell.angle_alpha   90.00
_cell.angle_beta   90.00
_cell.angle_gamma   90.00
#
_symmetry.space_group_name_H-M   'P 1'
#
loop_
_entity.id
_entity.type
_entity.pdbx_description
1 polymer ?
#
loop_
_entity_poly.entity_id
_entity_poly.type
_entity_poly.pdbx_seq_one_letter_code
_entity_poly.pdbx_strand_id
1 'polypeptide(L)'
;MAGNPSRPFVWLNAAMSLDGRLAYAEGRRALLSGPEDLRRVQDLRRSLDAILVGSGTVLADDPSLRVHWERVVEDPPLRGAQPTRVVLDARGRLPSGARVLDGSLPTLVFT
;
A
#
# COMPACT_ATOMS: atom_id res chain seq x y z
N MET A 1 15.13 7.50 18.16
CA MET A 1 15.48 8.30 16.97
C MET A 1 14.40 9.34 16.78
N ALA A 2 14.59 10.58 17.23
CA ALA A 2 13.59 11.63 17.00
C ALA A 2 13.79 12.18 15.58
N GLY A 3 12.88 11.86 14.66
CA GLY A 3 12.88 12.38 13.29
C GLY A 3 12.55 13.87 13.24
N ASN A 4 12.85 14.53 12.12
CA ASN A 4 12.46 15.92 11.88
C ASN A 4 10.92 16.03 11.91
N PRO A 5 10.30 16.80 12.84
CA PRO A 5 8.85 16.89 12.97
C PRO A 5 8.16 17.51 11.75
N SER A 6 8.90 18.17 10.86
CA SER A 6 8.38 18.74 9.61
C SER A 6 8.32 17.73 8.45
N ARG A 7 8.72 16.47 8.66
CA ARG A 7 8.65 15.42 7.64
C ARG A 7 7.94 14.18 8.18
N PRO A 8 7.08 13.53 7.39
CA PRO A 8 6.50 12.25 7.79
C PRO A 8 7.60 11.22 8.06
N PHE A 9 7.38 10.38 9.06
CA PHE A 9 8.18 9.18 9.24
C PHE A 9 7.80 8.14 8.17
N VAL A 10 8.79 7.50 7.55
CA VAL A 10 8.57 6.63 6.38
C VAL A 10 8.97 5.20 6.72
N TRP A 11 8.05 4.26 6.51
CA TRP A 11 8.32 2.82 6.49
C TRP A 11 8.38 2.33 5.06
N LEU A 12 9.45 1.59 4.74
CA LEU A 12 9.57 0.88 3.47
C LEU A 12 9.25 -0.60 3.72
N ASN A 13 8.29 -1.14 2.96
CA ASN A 13 7.93 -2.55 3.00
C ASN A 13 8.01 -3.15 1.60
N ALA A 14 8.72 -4.26 1.46
CA ALA A 14 8.83 -5.03 0.22
C ALA A 14 8.79 -6.52 0.55
N ALA A 15 8.05 -7.29 -0.28
CA ALA A 15 8.19 -8.74 -0.32
C ALA A 15 9.16 -9.07 -1.44
N MET A 16 10.17 -9.90 -1.15
CA MET A 16 11.22 -10.27 -2.09
C MET A 16 11.52 -11.76 -2.02
N SER A 17 11.92 -12.32 -3.14
CA SER A 17 12.54 -13.65 -3.22
C SER A 17 13.92 -13.64 -2.57
N LEU A 18 14.47 -14.83 -2.31
CA LEU A 18 15.77 -15.00 -1.64
C LEU A 18 16.93 -14.35 -2.42
N ASP A 19 16.83 -14.33 -3.75
CA ASP A 19 17.78 -13.70 -4.67
C ASP A 19 17.48 -12.22 -4.96
N GLY A 20 16.51 -11.64 -4.24
CA GLY A 20 16.27 -10.19 -4.22
C GLY A 20 15.30 -9.66 -5.28
N ARG A 21 14.54 -10.53 -5.94
CA ARG A 21 13.56 -10.12 -6.97
C ARG A 21 12.18 -9.86 -6.37
N LEU A 22 11.53 -8.80 -6.86
CA LEU A 22 10.19 -8.35 -6.42
C LEU A 22 9.06 -8.83 -7.35
N ALA A 23 9.38 -9.20 -8.58
CA ALA A 23 8.42 -9.56 -9.62
C ALA A 23 9.03 -10.60 -10.57
N TYR A 24 8.17 -11.24 -11.37
CA TYR A 24 8.63 -12.07 -12.48
C TYR A 24 9.27 -11.21 -13.58
N ALA A 25 10.09 -11.83 -14.44
CA ALA A 25 10.83 -11.14 -15.51
C ALA A 25 9.92 -10.32 -16.46
N GLU A 26 8.68 -10.76 -16.65
CA GLU A 26 7.66 -10.09 -17.47
C GLU A 26 7.00 -8.87 -16.78
N GLY A 27 7.50 -8.45 -15.60
CA GLY A 27 6.90 -7.37 -14.81
C GLY A 27 5.59 -7.77 -14.13
N ARG A 28 5.24 -9.06 -14.15
CA ARG A 28 4.07 -9.61 -13.48
C ARG A 28 4.34 -9.81 -12.00
N ARG A 29 3.31 -9.56 -11.19
CA ARG A 29 3.33 -9.79 -9.75
C ARG A 29 3.76 -11.23 -9.42
N ALA A 30 4.76 -11.35 -8.56
CA ALA A 30 5.16 -12.62 -7.98
C ALA A 30 4.36 -12.92 -6.69
N LEU A 31 4.07 -14.21 -6.46
CA LEU A 31 3.48 -14.68 -5.21
C LEU A 31 4.61 -14.94 -4.20
N LEU A 32 5.04 -13.88 -3.51
CA LEU A 32 6.18 -13.92 -2.59
C LEU A 32 5.75 -14.09 -1.13
N SER A 33 4.63 -13.46 -0.74
CA SER A 33 4.15 -13.43 0.64
C SER A 33 3.26 -14.63 0.96
N GLY A 34 3.49 -15.25 2.11
CA GLY A 34 2.56 -16.20 2.75
C GLY A 34 1.50 -15.50 3.63
N PRO A 35 0.56 -16.26 4.21
CA PRO A 35 -0.50 -15.73 5.06
C PRO A 35 0.00 -14.88 6.25
N GLU A 36 1.09 -15.29 6.90
CA GLU A 36 1.69 -14.60 8.04
C GLU A 36 2.23 -13.23 7.64
N ASP A 37 2.90 -13.15 6.49
CA ASP A 37 3.42 -11.89 5.95
C ASP A 37 2.28 -10.96 5.51
N LEU A 38 1.24 -11.50 4.91
CA LEU A 38 0.05 -10.72 4.54
C LEU A 38 -0.63 -10.13 5.77
N ARG A 39 -0.74 -10.89 6.87
CA ARG A 39 -1.25 -10.38 8.16
C ARG A 39 -0.36 -9.26 8.71
N ARG A 40 0.95 -9.49 8.77
CA ARG A 40 1.94 -8.50 9.21
C ARG A 40 1.83 -7.18 8.44
N VAL A 41 1.71 -7.24 7.11
CA VAL A 41 1.58 -6.03 6.27
C VAL A 41 0.27 -5.30 6.54
N GLN A 42 -0.81 -6.01 6.83
CA GLN A 42 -2.08 -5.38 7.19
C GLN A 42 -2.02 -4.71 8.57
N ASP A 43 -1.39 -5.35 9.56
CA ASP A 43 -1.15 -4.75 10.88
C ASP A 43 -0.30 -3.49 10.76
N LEU A 44 0.71 -3.51 9.88
CA LEU A 44 1.49 -2.33 9.56
C LEU A 44 0.63 -1.23 8.92
N ARG A 45 -0.20 -1.56 7.92
CA ARG A 45 -1.08 -0.56 7.29
C ARG A 45 -2.08 0.05 8.27
N ARG A 46 -2.54 -0.74 9.25
CA ARG A 46 -3.40 -0.27 10.36
C ARG A 46 -2.70 0.78 11.22
N SER A 47 -1.38 0.72 11.37
CA SER A 47 -0.63 1.61 12.26
C SER A 47 -0.10 2.89 11.57
N LEU A 48 -0.46 3.14 10.32
CA LEU A 48 0.06 4.25 9.52
C LEU A 48 -1.06 5.21 9.10
N ASP A 49 -0.72 6.49 8.97
CA ASP A 49 -1.67 7.52 8.53
C ASP A 49 -1.91 7.48 7.00
N ALA A 50 -0.95 6.97 6.23
CA ALA A 50 -1.02 6.90 4.77
C ALA A 50 -0.25 5.71 4.19
N ILE A 51 -0.67 5.26 3.00
CA ILE A 51 0.03 4.27 2.18
C ILE A 51 0.39 4.92 0.86
N LEU A 52 1.67 4.85 0.48
CA LEU A 52 2.20 5.40 -0.76
C LEU A 52 2.60 4.32 -1.75
N VAL A 53 2.21 4.49 -3.02
CA VAL A 53 2.70 3.69 -4.16
C VAL A 53 2.99 4.58 -5.37
N GLY A 54 3.77 4.07 -6.34
CA GLY A 54 3.90 4.69 -7.66
C GLY A 54 2.82 4.22 -8.64
N SER A 55 2.57 4.98 -9.71
CA SER A 55 1.59 4.61 -10.73
C SER A 55 1.92 3.29 -11.44
N GLY A 56 3.18 2.87 -11.49
CA GLY A 56 3.57 1.55 -11.98
C GLY A 56 2.92 0.39 -11.20
N THR A 57 2.85 0.50 -9.86
CA THR A 57 2.18 -0.49 -9.02
C THR A 57 0.67 -0.50 -9.28
N VAL A 58 0.05 0.66 -9.44
CA VAL A 58 -1.39 0.74 -9.74
C VAL A 58 -1.71 0.11 -11.09
N LEU A 59 -0.90 0.36 -12.11
CA LEU A 59 -1.08 -0.21 -13.44
C LEU A 59 -0.88 -1.73 -13.46
N ALA A 60 0.04 -2.26 -12.64
CA ALA A 60 0.35 -3.69 -12.60
C ALA A 60 -0.64 -4.49 -11.74
N ASP A 61 -1.05 -3.97 -10.58
CA ASP A 61 -1.77 -4.73 -9.54
C ASP A 61 -3.19 -4.20 -9.25
N ASP A 62 -3.49 -2.97 -9.70
CA ASP A 62 -4.73 -2.24 -9.43
C ASP A 62 -5.16 -2.31 -7.94
N PRO A 63 -4.28 -2.08 -6.95
CA PRO A 63 -4.61 -2.39 -5.56
C PRO A 63 -5.70 -1.45 -5.02
N SER A 64 -6.55 -1.91 -4.11
CA SER A 64 -7.46 -1.02 -3.37
C SER A 64 -6.75 -0.20 -2.28
N LEU A 65 -5.58 -0.69 -1.83
CA LEU A 65 -4.79 -0.20 -0.68
C LEU A 65 -5.60 -0.05 0.61
N ARG A 66 -6.67 -0.82 0.75
CA ARG A 66 -7.50 -0.86 1.95
C ARG A 66 -6.90 -1.78 3.01
N VAL A 67 -7.08 -1.45 4.28
CA VAL A 67 -6.91 -2.37 5.39
C VAL A 67 -8.14 -3.28 5.47
N HIS A 68 -7.94 -4.58 5.34
CA HIS A 68 -9.02 -5.55 5.42
C HIS A 68 -9.21 -6.01 6.87
N TRP A 69 -9.91 -5.21 7.68
CA TRP A 69 -10.06 -5.45 9.14
C TRP A 69 -10.53 -6.86 9.49
N GLU A 70 -11.46 -7.39 8.70
CA GLU A 70 -12.01 -8.74 8.79
C GLU A 70 -11.00 -9.88 8.53
N ARG A 71 -9.83 -9.58 7.99
CA ARG A 71 -8.74 -10.55 7.75
C ARG A 71 -7.60 -10.43 8.77
N VAL A 72 -7.69 -9.48 9.69
CA VAL A 72 -6.52 -8.99 10.45
C VAL A 72 -6.74 -9.10 11.96
N VAL A 73 -7.99 -9.13 12.46
CA VAL A 73 -8.21 -9.13 13.90
C VAL A 73 -9.56 -9.73 14.36
N GLU A 74 -9.52 -10.39 15.52
CA GLU A 74 -10.64 -10.65 16.44
C GLU A 74 -11.05 -9.39 17.25
N ASP A 75 -10.23 -8.34 17.24
CA ASP A 75 -10.36 -7.15 18.10
C ASP A 75 -10.42 -5.84 17.27
N PRO A 76 -11.47 -5.02 17.38
CA PRO A 76 -11.70 -3.87 16.51
C PRO A 76 -10.58 -2.80 16.61
N PRO A 77 -10.34 -2.04 15.54
CA PRO A 77 -9.26 -1.05 15.50
C PRO A 77 -9.45 0.10 16.49
N LEU A 78 -8.36 0.49 17.16
CA LEU A 78 -8.28 1.64 18.10
C LEU A 78 -8.77 2.98 17.48
N ARG A 79 -8.77 3.10 16.15
CA ARG A 79 -9.19 4.32 15.43
C ARG A 79 -10.20 4.14 14.30
N GLY A 80 -10.61 2.94 13.91
CA GLY A 80 -11.61 2.71 12.84
C GLY A 80 -11.29 3.26 11.43
N ALA A 81 -10.30 4.13 11.30
CA ALA A 81 -10.00 4.87 10.09
C ALA A 81 -9.04 4.10 9.18
N GLN A 82 -9.34 4.11 7.90
CA GLN A 82 -8.48 3.61 6.85
C GLN A 82 -7.37 4.63 6.55
N PRO A 83 -6.15 4.20 6.19
CA PRO A 83 -5.07 5.11 5.83
C PRO A 83 -5.39 5.87 4.54
N THR A 84 -4.88 7.10 4.43
CA THR A 84 -4.96 7.87 3.19
C THR A 84 -4.16 7.18 2.08
N ARG A 85 -4.75 7.04 0.89
CA ARG A 85 -4.06 6.48 -0.28
C ARG A 85 -3.25 7.60 -0.96
N VAL A 86 -1.96 7.37 -1.19
CA VAL A 86 -1.09 8.33 -1.90
C VAL A 86 -0.52 7.65 -3.13
N VAL A 87 -0.71 8.26 -4.30
CA VAL A 87 -0.16 7.77 -5.56
C VAL A 87 0.73 8.82 -6.20
N LEU A 88 1.96 8.40 -6.55
CA LEU A 88 2.88 9.20 -7.33
C LEU A 88 2.73 8.85 -8.81
N ASP A 89 2.24 9.78 -9.62
CA ASP A 89 1.97 9.60 -11.03
C ASP A 89 2.52 10.75 -11.89
N ALA A 90 3.84 10.85 -11.95
CA ALA A 90 4.57 11.90 -12.67
C ALA A 90 4.26 12.05 -14.17
N ARG A 91 3.44 11.15 -14.75
CA ARG A 91 3.09 11.15 -16.19
C ARG A 91 1.58 11.08 -16.43
N GLY A 92 0.74 11.20 -15.40
CA GLY A 92 -0.72 11.16 -15.53
C GLY A 92 -1.26 9.89 -16.20
N ARG A 93 -0.69 8.71 -15.88
CA ARG A 93 -1.04 7.42 -16.49
C ARG A 93 -2.13 6.67 -15.74
N LEU A 94 -2.56 7.14 -14.58
CA LEU A 94 -3.59 6.48 -13.78
C LEU A 94 -4.92 6.36 -14.56
N PRO A 95 -5.46 5.14 -14.73
CA PRO A 95 -6.80 4.95 -15.27
C PRO A 95 -7.85 5.53 -14.32
N SER A 96 -8.87 6.21 -14.85
CA SER A 96 -9.97 6.76 -14.05
C SER A 96 -10.75 5.69 -13.29
N GLY A 97 -10.75 4.44 -13.77
CA GLY A 97 -11.37 3.29 -13.11
C GLY A 97 -10.49 2.52 -12.13
N ALA A 98 -9.28 3.00 -11.81
CA ALA A 98 -8.40 2.31 -10.87
C ALA A 98 -9.05 2.17 -9.49
N ARG A 99 -8.88 1.03 -8.81
CA ARG A 99 -9.48 0.78 -7.48
C ARG A 99 -9.06 1.79 -6.42
N VAL A 100 -7.87 2.38 -6.54
CA VAL A 100 -7.44 3.48 -5.67
C VAL A 100 -8.23 4.78 -5.88
N LEU A 101 -8.98 4.94 -6.98
CA LEU A 101 -9.78 6.13 -7.31
C LEU A 101 -11.30 5.87 -7.15
N ASP A 102 -11.69 4.79 -6.49
CA ASP A 102 -13.09 4.37 -6.29
C ASP A 102 -13.96 5.31 -5.41
N GLY A 103 -13.41 6.44 -4.95
CA GLY A 103 -14.09 7.42 -4.11
C GLY A 103 -14.38 6.97 -2.67
N SER A 104 -14.05 5.71 -2.31
CA SER A 104 -14.41 5.16 -0.98
C SER A 104 -13.51 5.64 0.15
N LEU A 105 -12.26 6.04 -0.15
CA LEU A 105 -11.26 6.48 0.81
C LEU A 105 -10.54 7.75 0.31
N PRO A 106 -10.07 8.62 1.21
CA PRO A 106 -9.22 9.75 0.85
C PRO A 106 -8.04 9.30 -0.01
N THR A 107 -7.88 9.94 -1.17
CA THR A 107 -6.82 9.61 -2.12
C THR A 107 -6.17 10.88 -2.63
N LEU A 108 -4.85 10.96 -2.46
CA LEU A 108 -4.01 12.03 -2.98
C LEU A 108 -3.22 11.50 -4.17
N VAL A 109 -3.31 12.19 -5.30
CA VAL A 109 -2.51 11.90 -6.49
C VAL A 109 -1.57 13.07 -6.71
N PHE A 110 -0.27 12.79 -6.70
CA PHE A 110 0.77 13.75 -7.04
C PHE A 110 1.19 13.51 -8.49
N THR A 111 1.05 14.53 -9.32
CA THR A 111 1.34 14.51 -10.77
C THR A 111 2.55 15.36 -11.10
#